data_AF-A0A920MQG0-F1
#
_entry.id   AF-A0A920MQG0-F1
#
_cell.length_a   1.000
_cell.length_b   1.000
_cell.length_c   1.000
_cell.angle_alpha   90.00
_cell.angle_beta   90.00
_cell.angle_gamma   90.00
#
_symmetry.space_group_name_H-M   'P 1'
#
loop_
_entity.id
_entity.type
_entity.pdbx_description
1 polymer ?
#
loop_
_entity_poly.entity_id
_entity_poly.type
_entity_poly.pdbx_seq_one_letter_code
_entity_poly.pdbx_strand_id
1 'polypeptide(L)'
;MDPGKSNRFTVGMDFRYSYTKIHTINDPNDITPITRFDLSNYGIYLTLSAFYGGNKTSGDKAKRSYYRKDYIESLKTFNKFMSEYPSHSNRHRAEEYIADCEYKIPYQLMEKGLVLEKSGKTQKALNMYKYARSRVKNDSIAYNMIQGRIEQIALLWMIEAEKFLNESKYIRAYNLVKNVAEFSDQGKKEIRRFKSWVILGEGKEYQELGFIGTAMEKYAEALEMNQDLVYEVKALQYKAGIQMAKLATKADEFEEVQLAIYSLEFARELSGGIGQKNEQLLLDLKEKLKSYDNYKSRALIDRRMNLGRLELDIARSKKLNIGQTLPEVEALLGEPHEKILGNNGTDQEEQLWIYFMDQRSLQLSFQNFLLFKIEEL
;
A
#
# COMPACT_ATOMS: atom_id res chain seq x y z
N MET A 1 -34.56 -51.28 35.92
CA MET A 1 -34.75 -50.30 34.83
C MET A 1 -33.42 -50.10 34.14
N ASP A 2 -33.37 -50.22 32.81
CA ASP A 2 -32.14 -50.15 32.01
C ASP A 2 -31.61 -48.71 31.98
N PRO A 3 -30.38 -48.38 32.45
CA PRO A 3 -29.92 -47.00 32.66
C PRO A 3 -29.72 -46.09 31.43
N GLY A 4 -30.23 -46.47 30.25
CA GLY A 4 -30.04 -45.74 28.99
C GLY A 4 -31.27 -45.59 28.10
N LYS A 5 -32.40 -46.21 28.44
CA LYS A 5 -33.61 -46.25 27.59
C LYS A 5 -34.69 -45.33 28.16
N SER A 6 -35.33 -44.53 27.29
CA SER A 6 -36.44 -43.65 27.68
C SER A 6 -37.78 -44.25 27.29
N ASN A 7 -38.75 -44.23 28.21
CA ASN A 7 -40.11 -44.70 27.95
C ASN A 7 -40.94 -43.60 27.31
N ARG A 8 -41.78 -43.95 26.33
CA ARG A 8 -42.76 -43.02 25.73
C ARG A 8 -44.17 -43.50 26.08
N PHE A 9 -45.02 -42.56 26.48
CA PHE A 9 -46.41 -42.84 26.84
C PHE A 9 -47.33 -42.11 25.86
N THR A 10 -48.37 -42.78 25.37
CA THR A 10 -49.41 -42.18 24.53
C THR A 10 -50.77 -42.50 25.11
N VAL A 11 -51.66 -41.51 25.11
CA VAL A 11 -53.06 -41.65 25.52
C VAL A 11 -53.92 -41.44 24.29
N GLY A 12 -54.73 -42.43 23.95
CA GLY A 12 -55.74 -42.36 22.90
C GLY A 12 -57.14 -42.42 23.49
N MET A 13 -58.09 -41.72 22.87
CA MET A 13 -59.50 -41.79 23.20
C MET A 13 -60.29 -42.02 21.92
N ASP A 14 -60.98 -43.16 21.86
CA ASP A 14 -61.79 -43.53 20.70
C ASP A 14 -63.26 -43.69 21.12
N PHE A 15 -64.16 -43.19 20.29
CA PHE A 15 -65.59 -43.46 20.40
C PHE A 15 -65.98 -44.50 19.36
N ARG A 16 -66.57 -45.62 19.79
CA ARG A 16 -67.11 -46.63 18.87
C ARG A 16 -68.59 -46.78 19.08
N TYR A 17 -69.32 -46.72 17.97
CA TYR A 17 -70.72 -47.06 17.87
C TYR A 17 -70.86 -48.33 17.04
N SER A 18 -71.55 -49.34 17.57
CA SER A 18 -71.96 -50.50 16.79
C SER A 18 -73.43 -50.81 17.03
N TYR A 19 -74.07 -51.32 15.99
CA TYR A 19 -75.48 -51.65 16.00
C TYR A 19 -75.65 -53.06 15.46
N THR A 20 -76.30 -53.93 16.23
CA THR A 20 -76.59 -55.31 15.82
C THR A 20 -78.08 -55.57 15.93
N LYS A 21 -78.62 -56.20 14.90
CA LYS A 21 -80.05 -56.46 14.77
C LYS A 21 -80.28 -57.92 14.41
N ILE A 22 -80.93 -58.66 15.29
CA ILE A 22 -81.36 -60.04 15.06
C ILE A 22 -82.88 -60.03 14.95
N HIS A 23 -83.34 -60.28 13.73
CA HIS A 23 -84.75 -60.17 13.36
C HIS A 23 -85.59 -61.40 13.70
N THR A 24 -84.96 -62.55 13.90
CA THR A 24 -85.66 -63.82 14.10
C THR A 24 -84.87 -64.67 15.08
N ILE A 25 -85.52 -65.04 16.19
CA ILE A 25 -85.01 -66.00 17.16
C ILE A 25 -85.89 -67.24 17.08
N ASN A 26 -85.30 -68.40 16.78
CA ASN A 26 -86.02 -69.66 16.68
C ASN A 26 -86.04 -70.34 18.06
N ASP A 27 -87.13 -70.15 18.79
CA ASP A 27 -87.38 -70.82 20.09
C ASP A 27 -88.61 -71.74 19.99
N PRO A 28 -88.44 -72.98 19.51
CA PRO A 28 -89.56 -73.88 19.23
C PRO A 28 -90.30 -74.37 20.48
N ASN A 29 -89.70 -74.25 21.68
CA ASN A 29 -90.33 -74.66 22.94
C ASN A 29 -90.98 -73.49 23.69
N ASP A 30 -90.94 -72.28 23.12
CA ASP A 30 -91.50 -71.03 23.67
C ASP A 30 -91.08 -70.78 25.13
N ILE A 31 -89.83 -71.12 25.44
CA ILE A 31 -89.26 -71.02 26.80
C ILE A 31 -88.87 -69.55 27.08
N THR A 32 -88.53 -68.81 26.03
CA THR A 32 -88.05 -67.42 26.09
C THR A 32 -89.02 -66.48 25.38
N PRO A 33 -89.55 -65.44 26.06
CA PRO A 33 -90.54 -64.53 25.46
C PRO A 33 -89.94 -63.50 24.49
N ILE A 34 -88.71 -63.70 24.02
CA ILE A 34 -87.95 -62.74 23.22
C ILE A 34 -87.96 -63.17 21.75
N THR A 35 -88.64 -62.43 20.89
CA THR A 35 -88.79 -62.73 19.46
C THR A 35 -87.86 -61.93 18.55
N ARG A 36 -87.28 -60.83 19.05
CA ARG A 36 -86.36 -59.93 18.34
C ARG A 36 -85.38 -59.29 19.30
N PHE A 37 -84.18 -59.01 18.82
CA PHE A 37 -83.12 -58.38 19.60
C PHE A 37 -82.44 -57.26 18.80
N ASP A 38 -82.54 -56.02 19.29
CA ASP A 38 -81.87 -54.85 18.74
C ASP A 38 -80.90 -54.32 19.80
N LEU A 39 -79.60 -54.30 19.50
CA LEU A 39 -78.57 -53.85 20.44
C LEU A 39 -77.77 -52.70 19.83
N SER A 40 -77.88 -51.53 20.46
CA SER A 40 -77.03 -50.37 20.22
C SER A 40 -75.93 -50.30 21.27
N ASN A 41 -74.69 -50.40 20.84
CA ASN A 41 -73.51 -50.32 21.70
C ASN A 41 -72.76 -49.02 21.45
N TYR A 42 -72.61 -48.24 22.52
CA TYR A 42 -71.78 -47.04 22.54
C TYR A 42 -70.66 -47.26 23.54
N GLY A 43 -69.41 -47.20 23.07
CA GLY A 43 -68.23 -47.39 23.90
C GLY A 43 -67.27 -46.21 23.77
N ILE A 44 -66.87 -45.67 24.90
CA ILE A 44 -65.71 -44.78 25.00
C ILE A 44 -64.53 -45.64 25.43
N TYR A 45 -63.50 -45.70 24.60
CA TYR A 45 -62.30 -46.48 24.85
C TYR A 45 -61.15 -45.54 25.17
N LEU A 46 -60.63 -45.64 26.39
CA LEU A 46 -59.37 -45.00 26.77
C LEU A 46 -58.24 -46.00 26.55
N THR A 47 -57.31 -45.67 25.66
CA THR A 47 -56.13 -46.49 25.41
C THR A 47 -54.90 -45.84 26.02
N LEU A 48 -54.25 -46.54 26.96
CA LEU A 48 -52.96 -46.16 27.54
C LEU A 48 -51.88 -47.07 26.96
N SER A 49 -50.99 -46.52 26.15
CA SER A 49 -49.86 -47.28 25.59
C SER A 49 -48.55 -46.78 26.16
N ALA A 50 -47.72 -47.72 26.60
CA ALA A 50 -46.36 -47.45 27.05
C ALA A 50 -45.38 -48.18 26.14
N PHE A 51 -44.56 -47.42 25.42
CA PHE A 51 -43.47 -47.94 24.60
C PHE A 51 -42.20 -47.95 25.45
N TYR A 52 -41.80 -49.16 25.86
CA TYR A 52 -40.59 -49.41 26.64
C TYR A 52 -39.45 -49.78 25.71
N GLY A 53 -38.35 -49.02 25.79
CA GLY A 53 -37.15 -49.27 24.98
C GLY A 53 -37.02 -48.35 23.77
N GLY A 54 -35.76 -48.00 23.49
CA GLY A 54 -35.36 -47.06 22.44
C GLY A 54 -34.25 -46.14 22.93
N ASN A 55 -33.15 -46.08 22.17
CA ASN A 55 -32.06 -45.13 22.44
C ASN A 55 -32.38 -43.79 21.78
N LYS A 56 -31.99 -42.68 22.41
CA LYS A 56 -32.08 -41.37 21.77
C LYS A 56 -31.28 -41.36 20.48
N THR A 57 -31.94 -41.04 19.37
CA THR A 57 -31.28 -40.90 18.08
C THR A 57 -30.48 -39.60 18.02
N SER A 58 -29.59 -39.48 17.05
CA SER A 58 -28.97 -38.19 16.70
C SER A 58 -30.02 -37.12 16.39
N GLY A 59 -31.17 -37.48 15.82
CA GLY A 59 -32.30 -36.57 15.58
C GLY A 59 -32.91 -35.99 16.87
N ASP A 60 -33.05 -36.79 17.93
CA ASP A 60 -33.55 -36.30 19.24
C ASP A 60 -32.56 -35.34 19.91
N LYS A 61 -31.25 -35.62 19.75
CA LYS A 61 -30.18 -34.72 20.21
C LYS A 61 -30.18 -33.41 19.43
N ALA A 62 -30.36 -33.48 18.11
CA ALA A 62 -30.43 -32.30 17.24
C ALA A 62 -31.59 -31.39 17.61
N LYS A 63 -32.81 -31.94 17.80
CA LYS A 63 -33.97 -31.18 18.28
C LYS A 63 -33.72 -30.50 19.62
N ARG A 64 -33.03 -31.17 20.54
CA ARG A 64 -32.68 -30.55 21.83
C ARG A 64 -31.77 -29.33 21.64
N SER A 65 -30.75 -29.41 20.79
CA SER A 65 -29.89 -28.28 20.45
C SER A 65 -30.68 -27.15 19.76
N TYR A 66 -31.58 -27.51 18.83
CA TYR A 66 -32.48 -26.58 18.16
C TYR A 66 -33.31 -25.75 19.15
N TYR A 67 -34.00 -26.40 20.10
CA TYR A 67 -34.83 -25.69 21.09
C TYR A 67 -34.01 -24.89 22.11
N ARG A 68 -32.72 -25.18 22.25
CA ARG A 68 -31.76 -24.35 23.00
C ARG A 68 -31.20 -23.19 22.18
N LYS A 69 -31.68 -23.00 20.94
CA LYS A 69 -31.21 -22.01 19.97
C LYS A 69 -29.74 -22.18 19.55
N ASP A 70 -29.19 -23.39 19.70
CA ASP A 70 -27.88 -23.72 19.17
C ASP A 70 -28.02 -24.33 17.77
N TYR A 71 -28.32 -23.46 16.80
CA TYR A 71 -28.63 -23.87 15.43
C TYR A 71 -27.42 -24.44 14.68
N ILE A 72 -26.20 -24.03 15.04
CA ILE A 72 -24.95 -24.57 14.46
C ILE A 72 -24.79 -26.04 14.86
N GLU A 73 -24.87 -26.36 16.16
CA GLU A 73 -24.75 -27.74 16.63
C GLU A 73 -25.96 -28.58 16.21
N SER A 74 -27.15 -27.97 16.20
CA SER A 74 -28.36 -28.59 15.68
C SER A 74 -28.21 -29.01 14.22
N LEU A 75 -27.78 -28.10 13.33
CA LEU A 75 -27.56 -28.38 11.91
C LEU A 75 -26.57 -29.53 11.71
N LYS A 76 -25.43 -29.47 12.39
CA LYS A 76 -24.41 -30.53 12.35
C LYS A 76 -25.00 -31.89 12.77
N THR A 77 -25.78 -31.90 13.84
CA THR A 77 -26.37 -33.13 14.38
C THR A 77 -27.51 -33.67 13.50
N PHE A 78 -28.32 -32.80 12.89
CA PHE A 78 -29.33 -33.21 11.92
C PHE A 78 -28.68 -33.79 10.65
N ASN A 79 -27.62 -33.17 10.12
CA ASN A 79 -26.88 -33.73 8.98
C ASN A 79 -26.30 -35.12 9.30
N LYS A 80 -25.78 -35.30 10.53
CA LYS A 80 -25.34 -36.61 11.01
C LYS A 80 -26.50 -37.62 11.06
N PHE A 81 -27.66 -37.21 11.58
CA PHE A 81 -28.86 -38.05 11.60
C PHE A 81 -29.30 -38.47 10.19
N MET A 82 -29.26 -37.55 9.22
CA MET A 82 -29.60 -37.82 7.82
C MET A 82 -28.64 -38.82 7.17
N SER A 83 -27.37 -38.78 7.54
CA SER A 83 -26.36 -39.74 7.06
C SER A 83 -26.46 -41.10 7.73
N GLU A 84 -26.75 -41.15 9.03
CA GLU A 84 -26.84 -42.41 9.80
C GLU A 84 -28.15 -43.16 9.49
N TYR A 85 -29.23 -42.44 9.19
CA TYR A 85 -30.57 -43.03 9.01
C TYR A 85 -31.25 -42.51 7.73
N PRO A 86 -30.72 -42.82 6.54
CA PRO A 86 -31.19 -42.24 5.27
C PRO A 86 -32.65 -42.56 4.91
N SER A 87 -33.18 -43.70 5.35
CA SER A 87 -34.56 -44.15 5.10
C SER A 87 -35.49 -43.95 6.30
N HIS A 88 -35.11 -43.12 7.27
CA HIS A 88 -35.90 -42.89 8.48
C HIS A 88 -37.23 -42.16 8.17
N SER A 89 -38.33 -42.57 8.81
CA SER A 89 -39.67 -41.98 8.59
C SER A 89 -39.72 -40.45 8.81
N ASN A 90 -39.04 -39.95 9.83
CA ASN A 90 -38.90 -38.51 10.12
C ASN A 90 -37.88 -37.73 9.25
N ARG A 91 -37.37 -38.28 8.16
CA ARG A 91 -36.38 -37.62 7.29
C ARG A 91 -36.84 -36.23 6.82
N HIS A 92 -38.06 -36.13 6.27
CA HIS A 92 -38.62 -34.87 5.79
C HIS A 92 -38.60 -33.77 6.86
N ARG A 93 -38.95 -34.12 8.10
CA ARG A 93 -38.90 -33.18 9.23
C ARG A 93 -37.49 -32.74 9.57
N ALA A 94 -36.51 -33.63 9.43
CA ALA A 94 -35.11 -33.26 9.65
C ALA A 94 -34.60 -32.32 8.56
N GLU A 95 -35.04 -32.49 7.30
CA GLU A 95 -34.75 -31.57 6.19
C GLU A 95 -35.35 -30.18 6.45
N GLU A 96 -36.60 -30.09 6.94
CA GLU A 96 -37.21 -28.82 7.36
C GLU A 96 -36.40 -28.13 8.47
N TYR A 97 -36.00 -28.87 9.52
CA TYR A 97 -35.18 -28.31 10.59
C TYR A 97 -33.79 -27.88 10.11
N ILE A 98 -33.20 -28.59 9.14
CA ILE A 98 -31.92 -28.21 8.53
C ILE A 98 -32.08 -26.86 7.84
N ALA A 99 -33.09 -26.71 6.98
CA ALA A 99 -33.35 -25.46 6.27
C ALA A 99 -33.60 -24.28 7.24
N ASP A 100 -34.39 -24.52 8.29
CA ASP A 100 -34.65 -23.50 9.31
C ASP A 100 -33.41 -23.17 10.17
N CYS A 101 -32.57 -24.16 10.48
CA CYS A 101 -31.27 -23.90 11.13
C CYS A 101 -30.38 -23.03 10.24
N GLU A 102 -30.25 -23.36 8.96
CA GLU A 102 -29.46 -22.57 8.01
C GLU A 102 -29.95 -21.12 7.93
N TYR A 103 -31.26 -20.92 7.96
CA TYR A 103 -31.88 -19.59 8.01
C TYR A 103 -31.57 -18.84 9.32
N LYS A 104 -31.56 -19.52 10.47
CA LYS A 104 -31.34 -18.91 11.80
C LYS A 104 -29.87 -18.73 12.20
N ILE A 105 -28.94 -19.47 11.59
CA ILE A 105 -27.50 -19.41 11.92
C ILE A 105 -26.91 -18.00 11.80
N PRO A 106 -27.17 -17.21 10.74
CA PRO A 106 -26.66 -15.84 10.65
C PRO A 106 -27.06 -14.97 11.84
N TYR A 107 -28.30 -15.09 12.33
CA TYR A 107 -28.78 -14.38 13.52
C TYR A 107 -28.05 -14.81 14.79
N GLN A 108 -27.87 -16.12 15.00
CA GLN A 108 -27.12 -16.64 16.15
C GLN A 108 -25.66 -16.16 16.13
N LEU A 109 -25.03 -16.10 14.95
CA LEU A 109 -23.67 -15.58 14.79
C LEU A 109 -23.61 -14.07 15.04
N MET A 110 -24.61 -13.31 14.58
CA MET A 110 -24.74 -11.88 14.86
C MET A 110 -24.87 -11.62 16.36
N GLU A 111 -25.69 -12.37 17.10
CA GLU A 111 -25.80 -12.26 18.56
C GLU A 111 -24.46 -12.50 19.27
N LYS A 112 -23.71 -13.51 18.82
CA LYS A 112 -22.34 -13.76 19.33
C LYS A 112 -21.40 -12.58 19.02
N GLY A 113 -21.52 -11.98 17.84
CA GLY A 113 -20.78 -10.78 17.46
C GLY A 113 -21.07 -9.60 18.40
N LEU A 114 -22.35 -9.37 18.73
CA LEU A 114 -22.76 -8.30 19.65
C LEU A 114 -22.18 -8.48 21.06
N VAL A 115 -22.10 -9.72 21.55
CA VAL A 115 -21.45 -10.02 22.84
C VAL A 115 -19.95 -9.68 22.79
N LEU A 116 -19.27 -10.02 21.69
CA LEU A 116 -17.85 -9.69 21.49
C LEU A 116 -17.64 -8.17 21.45
N GLU A 117 -18.51 -7.46 20.75
CA GLU A 117 -18.48 -5.99 20.65
C GLU A 117 -18.65 -5.33 22.02
N LYS A 118 -19.65 -5.75 22.81
CA LYS A 118 -19.85 -5.29 24.20
C LYS A 118 -18.65 -5.55 25.11
N SER A 119 -17.86 -6.58 24.82
CA SER A 119 -16.64 -6.90 25.55
C SER A 119 -15.39 -6.16 25.05
N GLY A 120 -15.54 -5.20 24.12
CA GLY A 120 -14.45 -4.44 23.52
C GLY A 120 -13.62 -5.21 22.48
N LYS A 121 -14.01 -6.43 22.11
CA LYS A 121 -13.28 -7.30 21.17
C LYS A 121 -13.74 -7.05 19.73
N THR A 122 -13.65 -5.81 19.28
CA THR A 122 -14.18 -5.31 17.99
C THR A 122 -13.66 -6.09 16.79
N GLN A 123 -12.36 -6.43 16.72
CA GLN A 123 -11.81 -7.26 15.63
C GLN A 123 -12.44 -8.67 15.58
N LYS A 124 -12.67 -9.29 16.74
CA LYS A 124 -13.32 -10.61 16.80
C LYS A 124 -14.79 -10.50 16.41
N ALA A 125 -15.46 -9.43 16.82
CA ALA A 125 -16.84 -9.13 16.41
C ALA A 125 -16.92 -8.95 14.88
N LEU A 126 -16.03 -8.17 14.27
CA LEU A 126 -15.95 -8.00 12.82
C LEU A 126 -15.80 -9.33 12.09
N ASN A 127 -14.88 -10.18 12.53
CA ASN A 127 -14.68 -11.51 11.93
C ASN A 127 -15.94 -12.38 12.05
N MET A 128 -16.61 -12.31 13.21
CA MET A 128 -17.89 -13.01 13.43
C MET A 128 -18.98 -12.48 12.50
N TYR A 129 -19.11 -11.17 12.31
CA TYR A 129 -20.09 -10.58 11.40
C TYR A 129 -19.80 -10.90 9.94
N LYS A 130 -18.53 -10.85 9.51
CA LYS A 130 -18.14 -11.28 8.15
C LYS A 130 -18.53 -12.74 7.89
N TYR A 131 -18.28 -13.62 8.87
CA TYR A 131 -18.68 -15.02 8.80
C TYR A 131 -20.22 -15.19 8.81
N ALA A 132 -20.93 -14.44 9.66
CA ALA A 132 -22.39 -14.43 9.68
C ALA A 132 -22.96 -14.03 8.32
N ARG A 133 -22.43 -12.95 7.72
CA ARG A 133 -22.84 -12.45 6.40
C ARG A 133 -22.62 -13.49 5.31
N SER A 134 -21.48 -14.19 5.31
CA SER A 134 -21.21 -15.25 4.31
C SER A 134 -22.12 -16.48 4.46
N ARG A 135 -22.85 -16.60 5.57
CA ARG A 135 -23.84 -17.68 5.80
C ARG A 135 -25.26 -17.26 5.44
N VAL A 136 -25.50 -15.99 5.14
CA VAL A 136 -26.81 -15.52 4.69
C VAL A 136 -27.08 -16.08 3.28
N LYS A 137 -28.26 -16.67 3.10
CA LYS A 137 -28.76 -17.13 1.79
C LYS A 137 -29.69 -16.07 1.19
N ASN A 138 -30.99 -16.31 1.15
CA ASN A 138 -31.99 -15.41 0.56
C ASN A 138 -32.70 -14.55 1.62
N ASP A 139 -31.96 -13.99 2.57
CA ASP A 139 -32.51 -13.13 3.64
C ASP A 139 -31.86 -11.74 3.59
N SER A 140 -32.51 -10.82 2.88
CA SER A 140 -32.05 -9.44 2.75
C SER A 140 -32.07 -8.68 4.08
N ILE A 141 -32.97 -9.04 5.00
CA ILE A 141 -33.06 -8.41 6.32
C ILE A 141 -31.83 -8.78 7.15
N ALA A 142 -31.51 -10.08 7.24
CA ALA A 142 -30.30 -10.55 7.91
C ALA A 142 -29.04 -9.95 7.29
N TYR A 143 -28.95 -9.94 5.95
CA TYR A 143 -27.81 -9.36 5.23
C TYR A 143 -27.61 -7.90 5.62
N ASN A 144 -28.66 -7.08 5.53
CA ASN A 144 -28.58 -5.65 5.80
C ASN A 144 -28.29 -5.34 7.27
N MET A 145 -28.89 -6.08 8.21
CA MET A 145 -28.60 -5.92 9.64
C MET A 145 -27.12 -6.23 9.95
N ILE A 146 -26.59 -7.33 9.43
CA ILE A 146 -25.19 -7.72 9.64
C ILE A 146 -24.24 -6.74 8.94
N GLN A 147 -24.55 -6.32 7.71
CA GLN A 147 -23.77 -5.31 7.01
C GLN A 147 -23.75 -3.99 7.78
N GLY A 148 -24.89 -3.55 8.33
CA GLY A 148 -24.95 -2.35 9.16
C GLY A 148 -24.04 -2.42 10.38
N ARG A 149 -23.87 -3.59 11.01
CA ARG A 149 -22.89 -3.78 12.10
C ARG A 149 -21.45 -3.71 11.63
N ILE A 150 -21.15 -4.27 10.46
CA ILE A 150 -19.81 -4.16 9.85
C ILE A 150 -19.47 -2.69 9.57
N GLU A 151 -20.41 -1.92 9.03
CA GLU A 151 -20.21 -0.49 8.76
C GLU A 151 -20.11 0.34 10.05
N GLN A 152 -20.82 -0.02 11.12
CA GLN A 152 -20.64 0.63 12.43
C GLN A 152 -19.23 0.44 12.98
N ILE A 153 -18.65 -0.76 12.85
CA ILE A 153 -17.25 -0.99 13.22
C ILE A 153 -16.32 -0.16 12.34
N ALA A 154 -16.57 -0.10 11.02
CA ALA A 154 -15.80 0.74 10.11
C ALA A 154 -15.82 2.21 10.57
N LEU A 155 -16.99 2.76 10.87
CA LEU A 155 -17.15 4.13 11.35
C LEU A 155 -16.36 4.38 12.66
N LEU A 156 -16.44 3.46 13.62
CA LEU A 156 -15.68 3.57 14.88
C LEU A 156 -14.18 3.61 14.63
N TRP A 157 -13.66 2.75 13.75
CA TRP A 157 -12.23 2.74 13.40
C TRP A 157 -11.82 3.95 12.58
N MET A 158 -12.70 4.49 11.74
CA MET A 158 -12.46 5.77 11.05
C MET A 158 -12.35 6.92 12.05
N ILE A 159 -13.21 6.99 13.06
CA ILE A 159 -13.12 7.99 14.15
C ILE A 159 -11.79 7.86 14.91
N GLU A 160 -11.36 6.62 15.19
CA GLU A 160 -10.07 6.37 15.83
C GLU A 160 -8.89 6.77 14.92
N ALA A 161 -9.00 6.55 13.61
CA ALA A 161 -8.01 7.01 12.65
C ALA A 161 -7.91 8.54 12.61
N GLU A 162 -9.04 9.25 12.62
CA GLU A 162 -9.07 10.72 12.74
C GLU A 162 -8.42 11.20 14.04
N LYS A 163 -8.63 10.48 15.16
CA LYS A 163 -7.94 10.78 16.41
C LYS A 163 -6.41 10.65 16.26
N PHE A 164 -5.92 9.57 15.63
CA PHE A 164 -4.49 9.44 15.37
C PHE A 164 -3.94 10.55 14.47
N LEU A 165 -4.73 10.99 13.49
CA LEU A 165 -4.37 12.08 12.60
C LEU A 165 -4.22 13.40 13.38
N ASN A 166 -5.17 13.73 14.27
CA ASN A 166 -5.10 14.90 15.15
C ASN A 166 -3.91 14.84 16.13
N GLU A 167 -3.48 13.65 16.52
CA GLU A 167 -2.27 13.41 17.32
C GLU A 167 -0.97 13.40 16.49
N SER A 168 -1.02 13.77 15.19
CA SER A 168 0.09 13.72 14.23
C SER A 168 0.69 12.32 14.01
N LYS A 169 -0.05 11.25 14.35
CA LYS A 169 0.38 9.86 14.16
C LYS A 169 -0.04 9.34 12.79
N TYR A 170 0.41 10.00 11.73
CA TYR A 170 -0.09 9.81 10.36
C TYR A 170 0.02 8.36 9.86
N ILE A 171 1.16 7.70 10.08
CA ILE A 171 1.37 6.30 9.66
C ILE A 171 0.36 5.35 10.34
N ARG A 172 0.09 5.55 11.63
CA ARG A 172 -0.90 4.73 12.37
C ARG A 172 -2.31 4.97 11.87
N ALA A 173 -2.67 6.25 11.65
CA ALA A 173 -3.95 6.63 11.09
C ALA A 173 -4.17 5.98 9.72
N TYR A 174 -3.19 6.11 8.82
CA TYR A 174 -3.24 5.52 7.48
C TYR A 174 -3.34 3.99 7.49
N ASN A 175 -2.56 3.31 8.34
CA ASN A 175 -2.62 1.85 8.45
C ASN A 175 -3.99 1.37 8.96
N LEU A 176 -4.61 2.10 9.89
CA LEU A 176 -5.96 1.78 10.35
C LEU A 176 -6.99 1.94 9.23
N VAL A 177 -6.94 3.05 8.46
CA VAL A 177 -7.84 3.26 7.31
C VAL A 177 -7.62 2.22 6.22
N LYS A 178 -6.37 1.81 5.97
CA LYS A 178 -6.06 0.71 5.05
C LYS A 178 -6.75 -0.59 5.47
N ASN A 179 -6.73 -0.91 6.77
CA ASN A 179 -7.47 -2.08 7.29
C ASN A 179 -8.99 -1.92 7.11
N VAL A 180 -9.54 -0.72 7.34
CA VAL A 180 -10.97 -0.43 7.11
C VAL A 180 -11.35 -0.60 5.64
N ALA A 181 -10.49 -0.16 4.71
CA ALA A 181 -10.71 -0.25 3.27
C ALA A 181 -10.85 -1.70 2.76
N GLU A 182 -10.33 -2.70 3.50
CA GLU A 182 -10.50 -4.11 3.16
C GLU A 182 -11.96 -4.59 3.28
N PHE A 183 -12.81 -3.88 4.02
CA PHE A 183 -14.18 -4.34 4.30
C PHE A 183 -15.27 -3.28 4.29
N SER A 184 -14.93 -2.00 4.15
CA SER A 184 -15.89 -0.90 4.04
C SER A 184 -15.53 0.04 2.90
N ASP A 185 -16.56 0.50 2.18
CA ASP A 185 -16.39 1.46 1.09
C ASP A 185 -16.00 2.85 1.61
N GLN A 186 -16.33 3.19 2.86
CA GLN A 186 -15.87 4.43 3.49
C GLN A 186 -14.34 4.45 3.60
N GLY A 187 -13.72 3.35 4.06
CA GLY A 187 -12.27 3.24 4.13
C GLY A 187 -11.60 3.37 2.76
N LYS A 188 -12.19 2.77 1.72
CA LYS A 188 -11.67 2.87 0.35
C LYS A 188 -11.69 4.30 -0.18
N LYS A 189 -12.75 5.07 0.11
CA LYS A 189 -12.87 6.48 -0.31
C LYS A 189 -11.85 7.37 0.40
N GLU A 190 -11.60 7.13 1.69
CA GLU A 190 -10.75 7.99 2.52
C GLU A 190 -9.25 7.63 2.46
N ILE A 191 -8.88 6.47 1.90
CA ILE A 191 -7.48 5.99 1.91
C ILE A 191 -6.50 6.99 1.27
N ARG A 192 -6.92 7.67 0.19
CA ARG A 192 -6.10 8.69 -0.49
C ARG A 192 -5.88 9.91 0.41
N ARG A 193 -6.92 10.37 1.09
CA ARG A 193 -6.85 11.48 2.04
C ARG A 193 -5.88 11.16 3.18
N PHE A 194 -5.99 9.98 3.81
CA PHE A 194 -5.06 9.62 4.89
C PHE A 194 -3.62 9.41 4.42
N LYS A 195 -3.40 8.91 3.19
CA LYS A 195 -2.05 8.80 2.61
C LYS A 195 -1.40 10.18 2.42
N SER A 196 -2.17 11.20 2.03
CA SER A 196 -1.64 12.57 1.88
C SER A 196 -1.02 13.12 3.16
N TRP A 197 -1.59 12.79 4.33
CA TRP A 197 -1.05 13.18 5.63
C TRP A 197 0.26 12.49 5.97
N VAL A 198 0.45 11.24 5.54
CA VAL A 198 1.75 10.54 5.71
C VAL A 198 2.82 11.25 4.91
N ILE A 199 2.54 11.59 3.65
CA ILE A 199 3.46 12.31 2.77
C ILE A 199 3.76 13.72 3.30
N LEU A 200 2.75 14.41 3.84
CA LEU A 200 2.94 15.68 4.54
C LEU A 200 3.90 15.52 5.73
N GLY A 201 3.74 14.45 6.51
CA GLY A 201 4.63 14.10 7.62
C GLY A 201 6.07 13.85 7.17
N GLU A 202 6.27 13.06 6.10
CA GLU A 202 7.60 12.86 5.48
C GLU A 202 8.23 14.20 5.10
N GLY A 203 7.45 15.11 4.48
CA GLY A 203 7.92 16.45 4.15
C GLY A 203 8.38 17.25 5.38
N LYS A 204 7.66 17.15 6.50
CA LYS A 204 8.05 17.79 7.78
C LYS A 204 9.38 17.23 8.29
N GLU A 205 9.57 15.91 8.24
CA GLU A 205 10.82 15.26 8.64
C GLU A 205 12.00 15.69 7.76
N TYR A 206 11.83 15.70 6.44
CA TYR A 206 12.86 16.19 5.51
C TYR A 206 13.23 17.65 5.78
N GLN A 207 12.23 18.49 6.07
CA GLN A 207 12.45 19.89 6.40
C GLN A 207 13.26 20.05 7.69
N GLU A 208 12.96 19.26 8.72
CA GLU A 208 13.69 19.27 10.00
C GLU A 208 15.15 18.82 9.83
N LEU A 209 15.39 17.85 8.95
CA LEU A 209 16.73 17.36 8.60
C LEU A 209 17.51 18.33 7.66
N GLY A 210 16.87 19.38 7.16
CA GLY A 210 17.48 20.38 6.27
C GLY A 210 17.40 20.06 4.78
N PHE A 211 16.77 18.96 4.38
CA PHE A 211 16.52 18.61 2.98
C PHE A 211 15.31 19.38 2.42
N ILE A 212 15.45 20.70 2.31
CA ILE A 212 14.33 21.61 2.04
C ILE A 212 13.68 21.36 0.67
N GLY A 213 14.46 21.08 -0.38
CA GLY A 213 13.92 20.78 -1.71
C GLY A 213 12.99 19.56 -1.70
N THR A 214 13.45 18.45 -1.11
CA THR A 214 12.66 17.23 -0.96
C THR A 214 11.41 17.44 -0.10
N ALA A 215 11.50 18.28 0.94
CA ALA A 215 10.33 18.65 1.73
C ALA A 215 9.26 19.37 0.90
N MET A 216 9.67 20.30 0.02
CA MET A 216 8.75 21.02 -0.86
C MET A 216 8.05 20.12 -1.87
N GLU A 217 8.78 19.18 -2.47
CA GLU A 217 8.22 18.16 -3.37
C GLU A 217 7.15 17.34 -2.64
N LYS A 218 7.46 16.89 -1.42
CA LYS A 218 6.51 16.13 -0.58
C LYS A 218 5.28 16.94 -0.22
N TYR A 219 5.42 18.24 0.07
CA TYR A 219 4.27 19.10 0.31
C TYR A 219 3.38 19.28 -0.92
N ALA A 220 3.97 19.40 -2.12
CA ALA A 220 3.22 19.44 -3.36
C ALA A 220 2.48 18.10 -3.64
N GLU A 221 3.17 16.97 -3.45
CA GLU A 221 2.59 15.62 -3.58
C GLU A 221 1.38 15.45 -2.63
N ALA A 222 1.52 15.86 -1.36
CA ALA A 222 0.43 15.81 -0.38
C ALA A 222 -0.78 16.66 -0.83
N LEU A 223 -0.54 17.87 -1.33
CA LEU A 223 -1.60 18.78 -1.77
C LEU A 223 -2.34 18.28 -3.02
N GLU A 224 -1.63 17.69 -3.98
CA GLU A 224 -2.22 17.08 -5.16
C GLU A 224 -3.15 15.90 -4.79
N MET A 225 -2.77 15.16 -3.74
CA MET A 225 -3.58 14.07 -3.22
C MET A 225 -4.79 14.53 -2.42
N ASN A 226 -4.68 15.66 -1.73
CA ASN A 226 -5.72 16.20 -0.85
C ASN A 226 -5.70 17.73 -0.84
N GLN A 227 -6.63 18.34 -1.56
CA GLN A 227 -6.73 19.80 -1.70
C GLN A 227 -7.08 20.50 -0.37
N ASP A 228 -7.66 19.79 0.60
CA ASP A 228 -7.99 20.36 1.92
C ASP A 228 -6.74 20.78 2.71
N LEU A 229 -5.56 20.24 2.34
CA LEU A 229 -4.28 20.58 2.96
C LEU A 229 -3.75 21.96 2.54
N VAL A 230 -4.43 22.69 1.65
CA VAL A 230 -3.93 23.92 1.03
C VAL A 230 -3.38 24.92 2.03
N TYR A 231 -4.04 25.15 3.16
CA TYR A 231 -3.57 26.14 4.14
C TYR A 231 -2.32 25.66 4.89
N GLU A 232 -2.30 24.39 5.30
CA GLU A 232 -1.18 23.81 6.05
C GLU A 232 0.06 23.67 5.16
N VAL A 233 -0.11 23.15 3.94
CA VAL A 233 0.96 23.04 2.94
C VAL A 233 1.56 24.41 2.63
N LYS A 234 0.73 25.44 2.40
CA LYS A 234 1.22 26.81 2.15
C LYS A 234 2.05 27.35 3.32
N ALA A 235 1.60 27.15 4.55
CA ALA A 235 2.33 27.60 5.73
C ALA A 235 3.69 26.89 5.87
N LEU A 236 3.72 25.58 5.62
CA LEU A 236 4.96 24.78 5.65
C LEU A 236 5.92 25.18 4.54
N GLN A 237 5.43 25.37 3.31
CA GLN A 237 6.22 25.85 2.16
C GLN A 237 6.80 27.24 2.43
N TYR A 238 6.03 28.16 3.02
CA TYR A 238 6.53 29.47 3.43
C TYR A 238 7.68 29.36 4.45
N LYS A 239 7.49 28.54 5.49
CA LYS A 239 8.54 28.29 6.51
C LYS A 239 9.78 27.66 5.90
N ALA A 240 9.60 26.70 5.00
CA ALA A 240 10.65 26.03 4.26
C ALA A 240 11.41 27.03 3.37
N GLY A 241 10.71 27.93 2.68
CA GLY A 241 11.32 29.00 1.88
C GLY A 241 12.18 29.96 2.72
N ILE A 242 11.74 30.33 3.94
CA ILE A 242 12.57 31.12 4.86
C ILE A 242 13.83 30.36 5.29
N GLN A 243 13.71 29.08 5.62
CA GLN A 243 14.88 28.25 5.98
C GLN A 243 15.84 28.13 4.80
N MET A 244 15.30 27.93 3.60
CA MET A 244 16.07 27.83 2.38
C MET A 244 16.83 29.12 2.08
N ALA A 245 16.17 30.27 2.22
CA ALA A 245 16.81 31.56 2.01
C ALA A 245 17.93 31.83 3.02
N LYS A 246 17.76 31.42 4.28
CA LYS A 246 18.84 31.45 5.29
C LYS A 246 20.00 30.52 4.93
N LEU A 247 19.73 29.33 4.40
CA LEU A 247 20.79 28.43 3.91
C LEU A 247 21.48 29.05 2.69
N ALA A 248 20.74 29.64 1.76
CA ALA A 248 21.27 30.28 0.57
C ALA A 248 22.19 31.48 0.88
N THR A 249 21.92 32.25 1.95
CA THR A 249 22.88 33.28 2.42
C THR A 249 24.22 32.71 2.88
N LYS A 250 24.27 31.41 3.19
CA LYS A 250 25.49 30.67 3.57
C LYS A 250 26.01 29.76 2.45
N ALA A 251 25.20 29.52 1.43
CA ALA A 251 25.51 28.64 0.32
C ALA A 251 26.25 29.40 -0.77
N ASP A 252 27.31 28.80 -1.28
CA ASP A 252 28.02 29.27 -2.47
C ASP A 252 27.68 28.44 -3.72
N GLU A 253 26.83 27.42 -3.58
CA GLU A 253 26.42 26.53 -4.68
C GLU A 253 25.17 27.03 -5.42
N PHE A 254 25.18 26.85 -6.74
CA PHE A 254 24.25 27.46 -7.69
C PHE A 254 22.82 26.89 -7.60
N GLU A 255 22.69 25.57 -7.45
CA GLU A 255 21.42 24.85 -7.37
C GLU A 255 20.61 25.27 -6.13
N GLU A 256 21.28 25.50 -5.00
CA GLU A 256 20.65 25.90 -3.73
C GLU A 256 20.11 27.34 -3.81
N VAL A 257 20.80 28.23 -4.53
CA VAL A 257 20.33 29.61 -4.77
C VAL A 257 19.10 29.62 -5.69
N GLN A 258 19.08 28.81 -6.75
CA GLN A 258 17.91 28.72 -7.65
C GLN A 258 16.66 28.21 -6.93
N LEU A 259 16.79 27.14 -6.16
CA LEU A 259 15.66 26.54 -5.46
C LEU A 259 15.15 27.46 -4.34
N ALA A 260 16.03 28.25 -3.71
CA ALA A 260 15.65 29.30 -2.75
C ALA A 260 14.86 30.45 -3.42
N ILE A 261 15.25 30.88 -4.62
CA ILE A 261 14.51 31.90 -5.39
C ILE A 261 13.11 31.38 -5.71
N TYR A 262 13.00 30.17 -6.27
CA TYR A 262 11.71 29.56 -6.62
C TYR A 262 10.79 29.48 -5.40
N SER A 263 11.33 29.03 -4.28
CA SER A 263 10.64 28.95 -2.99
C SER A 263 10.04 30.29 -2.53
N LEU A 264 10.84 31.36 -2.60
CA LEU A 264 10.44 32.70 -2.20
C LEU A 264 9.44 33.33 -3.17
N GLU A 265 9.60 33.11 -4.48
CA GLU A 265 8.64 33.56 -5.49
C GLU A 265 7.29 32.88 -5.34
N PHE A 266 7.29 31.56 -5.15
CA PHE A 266 6.08 30.79 -4.93
C PHE A 266 5.36 31.23 -3.64
N ALA A 267 6.11 31.43 -2.56
CA ALA A 267 5.59 31.99 -1.32
C ALA A 267 4.99 33.39 -1.53
N ARG A 268 5.60 34.24 -2.36
CA ARG A 268 5.14 35.61 -2.68
C ARG A 268 3.85 35.60 -3.47
N GLU A 269 3.74 34.79 -4.51
CA GLU A 269 2.51 34.66 -5.32
C GLU A 269 1.32 34.23 -4.47
N LEU A 270 1.55 33.33 -3.51
CA LEU A 270 0.49 32.75 -2.69
C LEU A 270 0.00 33.63 -1.54
N SER A 271 0.90 34.40 -0.94
CA SER A 271 0.61 35.24 0.23
C SER A 271 0.27 36.69 -0.13
N GLY A 272 0.42 37.07 -1.40
CA GLY A 272 0.32 38.46 -1.84
C GLY A 272 1.52 39.33 -1.40
N GLY A 273 2.55 38.72 -0.80
CA GLY A 273 3.80 39.38 -0.41
C GLY A 273 4.58 38.61 0.67
N ILE A 274 5.91 38.54 0.57
CA ILE A 274 6.78 37.83 1.52
C ILE A 274 7.36 38.73 2.64
N GLY A 275 6.98 40.01 2.67
CA GLY A 275 7.49 41.02 3.60
C GLY A 275 8.84 41.62 3.17
N GLN A 276 9.12 42.87 3.56
CA GLN A 276 10.26 43.65 3.05
C GLN A 276 11.62 42.94 3.16
N LYS A 277 11.91 42.29 4.30
CA LYS A 277 13.18 41.56 4.49
C LYS A 277 13.37 40.42 3.49
N ASN A 278 12.31 39.68 3.18
CA ASN A 278 12.39 38.54 2.28
C ASN A 278 12.34 38.98 0.81
N GLU A 279 11.65 40.09 0.49
CA GLU A 279 11.73 40.70 -0.85
C GLU A 279 13.14 41.16 -1.17
N GLN A 280 13.82 41.79 -0.20
CA GLN A 280 15.20 42.21 -0.37
C GLN A 280 16.13 41.00 -0.55
N LEU A 281 15.94 39.94 0.24
CA LEU A 281 16.68 38.70 0.10
C LEU A 281 16.45 38.01 -1.25
N LEU A 282 15.22 38.03 -1.78
CA LEU A 282 14.90 37.51 -3.10
C LEU A 282 15.64 38.28 -4.21
N LEU A 283 15.74 39.61 -4.09
CA LEU A 283 16.52 40.44 -5.00
C LEU A 283 18.02 40.11 -4.92
N ASP A 284 18.57 40.03 -3.71
CA ASP A 284 19.98 39.71 -3.47
C ASP A 284 20.36 38.33 -4.04
N LEU A 285 19.51 37.32 -3.86
CA LEU A 285 19.72 35.98 -4.41
C LEU A 285 19.68 35.96 -5.95
N LYS A 286 18.75 36.70 -6.57
CA LYS A 286 18.70 36.86 -8.03
C LYS A 286 19.93 37.57 -8.59
N GLU A 287 20.44 38.57 -7.87
CA GLU A 287 21.67 39.26 -8.25
C GLU A 287 22.89 38.34 -8.10
N LYS A 288 22.98 37.57 -7.00
CA LYS A 288 24.02 36.54 -6.80
C LYS A 288 24.00 35.52 -7.94
N LEU A 289 22.83 35.01 -8.34
CA LEU A 289 22.67 34.08 -9.46
C LEU A 289 23.21 34.68 -10.78
N LYS A 290 22.85 35.93 -11.08
CA LYS A 290 23.31 36.64 -12.28
C LYS A 290 24.83 36.89 -12.27
N SER A 291 25.40 37.17 -11.10
CA SER A 291 26.84 37.36 -10.94
C SER A 291 27.63 36.06 -11.19
N TYR A 292 27.07 34.91 -10.77
CA TYR A 292 27.67 33.59 -10.96
C TYR A 292 27.69 33.17 -12.43
N ASP A 293 26.59 33.38 -13.16
CA ASP A 293 26.51 33.13 -14.60
C ASP A 293 27.51 33.99 -15.40
N ASN A 294 27.65 35.26 -15.01
CA ASN A 294 28.63 36.16 -15.60
C ASN A 294 30.07 35.72 -15.33
N TYR A 295 30.37 35.27 -14.11
CA TYR A 295 31.69 34.76 -13.74
C TYR A 295 32.06 33.51 -14.55
N LYS A 296 31.15 32.52 -14.64
CA LYS A 296 31.37 31.29 -15.44
C LYS A 296 31.62 31.59 -16.91
N SER A 297 30.87 32.55 -17.47
CA SER A 297 31.05 33.01 -18.84
C SER A 297 32.42 33.68 -19.06
N ARG A 298 32.85 34.55 -18.14
CA ARG A 298 34.17 35.18 -18.18
C ARG A 298 35.31 34.17 -18.05
N ALA A 299 35.21 33.22 -17.12
CA ALA A 299 36.22 32.18 -16.95
C ALA A 299 36.39 31.31 -18.21
N LEU A 300 35.30 31.02 -18.93
CA LEU A 300 35.35 30.31 -20.21
C LEU A 300 36.02 31.14 -21.31
N ILE A 301 35.71 32.44 -21.37
CA ILE A 301 36.33 33.39 -22.31
C ILE A 301 37.83 33.51 -22.04
N ASP A 302 38.22 33.70 -20.78
CA ASP A 302 39.63 33.81 -20.39
C ASP A 302 40.41 32.54 -20.70
N ARG A 303 39.81 31.36 -20.47
CA ARG A 303 40.42 30.08 -20.85
C ARG A 303 40.63 29.98 -22.35
N ARG A 304 39.64 30.35 -23.17
CA ARG A 304 39.79 30.37 -24.64
C ARG A 304 40.81 31.41 -25.11
N MET A 305 40.82 32.58 -24.50
CA MET A 305 41.79 33.64 -24.80
C MET A 305 43.22 33.21 -24.46
N ASN A 306 43.43 32.55 -23.32
CA ASN A 306 44.75 32.04 -22.93
C ASN A 306 45.24 30.92 -23.85
N LEU A 307 44.34 30.03 -24.32
CA LEU A 307 44.68 29.04 -25.35
C LEU A 307 45.09 29.73 -26.67
N GLY A 308 44.33 30.74 -27.11
CA GLY A 308 44.69 31.50 -28.31
C GLY A 308 46.00 32.29 -28.18
N ARG A 309 46.33 32.79 -26.98
CA ARG A 309 47.63 33.43 -26.68
C ARG A 309 48.79 32.43 -26.78
N LEU A 310 48.63 31.23 -26.21
CA LEU A 310 49.62 30.15 -26.32
C LEU A 310 49.86 29.75 -27.78
N GLU A 311 48.81 29.63 -28.60
CA GLU A 311 48.94 29.33 -30.03
C GLU A 311 49.69 30.43 -30.79
N LEU A 312 49.42 31.71 -30.49
CA LEU A 312 50.14 32.84 -31.09
C LEU A 312 51.60 32.90 -30.66
N ASP A 313 51.91 32.60 -29.40
CA ASP A 313 53.29 32.57 -28.91
C ASP A 313 54.10 31.42 -29.54
N ILE A 314 53.47 30.24 -29.73
CA ILE A 314 54.07 29.13 -30.49
C ILE A 314 54.30 29.53 -31.94
N ALA A 315 53.34 30.20 -32.60
CA ALA A 315 53.47 30.66 -33.98
C ALA A 315 54.53 31.76 -34.17
N ARG A 316 54.82 32.56 -33.14
CA ARG A 316 55.80 33.66 -33.16
C ARG A 316 57.22 33.24 -32.74
N SER A 317 57.40 32.03 -32.21
CA SER A 317 58.72 31.48 -31.94
C SER A 317 59.56 31.44 -33.23
N LYS A 318 60.84 31.89 -33.15
CA LYS A 318 61.76 31.88 -34.29
C LYS A 318 61.95 30.43 -34.76
N LYS A 319 61.78 30.18 -36.06
CA LYS A 319 61.98 28.84 -36.66
C LYS A 319 63.39 28.71 -37.24
N LEU A 320 63.87 27.47 -37.29
CA LEU A 320 65.14 27.12 -37.91
C LEU A 320 65.09 27.36 -39.43
N ASN A 321 66.02 28.15 -39.95
CA ASN A 321 66.09 28.53 -41.36
C ASN A 321 67.52 28.47 -41.89
N ILE A 322 67.67 28.14 -43.18
CA ILE A 322 68.95 28.17 -43.89
C ILE A 322 69.52 29.60 -43.86
N GLY A 323 70.83 29.72 -43.60
CA GLY A 323 71.58 30.97 -43.48
C GLY A 323 71.80 31.46 -42.05
N GLN A 324 71.29 30.76 -41.03
CA GLN A 324 71.54 31.09 -39.63
C GLN A 324 72.97 30.74 -39.21
N THR A 325 73.57 31.55 -38.35
CA THR A 325 74.92 31.28 -37.79
C THR A 325 74.88 30.19 -36.72
N LEU A 326 76.03 29.55 -36.44
CA LEU A 326 76.11 28.54 -35.37
C LEU A 326 75.50 29.01 -34.03
N PRO A 327 75.84 30.22 -33.50
CA PRO A 327 75.27 30.66 -32.22
C PRO A 327 73.76 30.92 -32.28
N GLU A 328 73.24 31.33 -33.44
CA GLU A 328 71.79 31.54 -33.61
C GLU A 328 71.01 30.23 -33.64
N VAL A 329 71.60 29.17 -34.21
CA VAL A 329 71.00 27.82 -34.20
C VAL A 329 71.09 27.19 -32.82
N GLU A 330 72.24 27.33 -32.15
CA GLU A 330 72.47 26.83 -30.80
C GLU A 330 71.57 27.55 -29.77
N ALA A 331 71.36 28.86 -29.90
CA ALA A 331 70.42 29.59 -29.06
C ALA A 331 68.95 29.14 -29.26
N LEU A 332 68.64 28.50 -30.39
CA LEU A 332 67.28 28.07 -30.76
C LEU A 332 67.01 26.61 -30.40
N LEU A 333 68.00 25.72 -30.56
CA LEU A 333 67.86 24.27 -30.35
C LEU A 333 68.68 23.73 -29.17
N GLY A 334 69.54 24.54 -28.57
CA GLY A 334 70.53 24.11 -27.60
C GLY A 334 71.79 23.54 -28.26
N GLU A 335 72.68 22.97 -27.47
CA GLU A 335 73.88 22.26 -27.95
C GLU A 335 73.48 20.96 -28.68
N PRO A 336 74.14 20.61 -29.80
CA PRO A 336 73.88 19.37 -30.51
C PRO A 336 74.29 18.15 -29.68
N HIS A 337 73.61 17.02 -29.94
CA HIS A 337 73.98 15.76 -29.29
C HIS A 337 75.32 15.26 -29.83
N GLU A 338 75.56 15.45 -31.12
CA GLU A 338 76.84 15.13 -31.77
C GLU A 338 77.28 16.26 -32.72
N LYS A 339 78.59 16.51 -32.72
CA LYS A 339 79.24 17.51 -33.56
C LYS A 339 80.40 16.88 -34.30
N ILE A 340 80.34 16.90 -35.63
CA ILE A 340 81.36 16.35 -36.51
C ILE A 340 81.96 17.50 -37.31
N LEU A 341 83.29 17.61 -37.31
CA LEU A 341 84.03 18.63 -38.07
C LEU A 341 84.55 18.05 -39.39
N GLY A 342 84.59 18.88 -40.43
CA GLY A 342 85.12 18.54 -41.75
C GLY A 342 86.61 18.18 -41.73
N ASN A 343 87.08 17.50 -42.78
CA ASN A 343 88.46 17.04 -42.94
C ASN A 343 89.05 16.35 -41.69
N ASN A 344 88.42 15.24 -41.27
CA ASN A 344 88.87 14.42 -40.14
C ASN A 344 89.18 15.23 -38.85
N GLY A 345 88.35 16.23 -38.54
CA GLY A 345 88.46 16.97 -37.29
C GLY A 345 89.24 18.29 -37.35
N THR A 346 89.70 18.72 -38.52
CA THR A 346 90.58 19.90 -38.65
C THR A 346 89.92 21.13 -39.24
N ASP A 347 88.80 20.98 -39.96
CA ASP A 347 88.08 22.10 -40.55
C ASP A 347 86.93 22.55 -39.64
N GLN A 348 87.05 23.77 -39.11
CA GLN A 348 86.01 24.39 -38.29
C GLN A 348 84.94 25.10 -39.13
N GLU A 349 85.16 25.34 -40.41
CA GLU A 349 84.20 26.04 -41.27
C GLU A 349 83.11 25.09 -41.77
N GLU A 350 83.41 23.81 -41.89
CA GLU A 350 82.47 22.73 -42.22
C GLU A 350 82.13 21.88 -41.00
N GLN A 351 80.86 21.90 -40.58
CA GLN A 351 80.41 21.17 -39.39
C GLN A 351 79.07 20.47 -39.65
N LEU A 352 78.90 19.25 -39.13
CA LEU A 352 77.63 18.56 -39.09
C LEU A 352 77.18 18.41 -37.64
N TRP A 353 76.00 18.92 -37.34
CA TRP A 353 75.40 18.86 -36.01
C TRP A 353 74.19 17.92 -36.06
N ILE A 354 74.13 16.98 -35.12
CA ILE A 354 73.06 15.97 -35.06
C ILE A 354 72.27 16.15 -33.76
N TYR A 355 70.95 16.23 -33.90
CA TYR A 355 70.01 16.24 -32.80
C TYR A 355 69.14 14.98 -32.86
N PHE A 356 69.15 14.20 -31.79
CA PHE A 356 68.25 13.06 -31.67
C PHE A 356 66.91 13.52 -31.09
N MET A 357 65.83 13.28 -31.82
CA MET A 357 64.47 13.45 -31.34
C MET A 357 63.82 12.07 -31.17
N ASP A 358 62.72 11.98 -30.41
CA ASP A 358 62.13 10.71 -29.96
C ASP A 358 61.97 9.61 -31.03
N GLN A 359 61.74 9.96 -32.30
CA GLN A 359 61.59 9.00 -33.41
C GLN A 359 62.37 9.34 -34.69
N ARG A 360 63.16 10.41 -34.69
CA ARG A 360 63.87 10.94 -35.89
C ARG A 360 65.16 11.63 -35.50
N SER A 361 66.10 11.74 -36.44
CA SER A 361 67.32 12.54 -36.26
C SER A 361 67.29 13.76 -37.17
N LEU A 362 67.57 14.93 -36.59
CA LEU A 362 67.71 16.17 -37.34
C LEU A 362 69.21 16.44 -37.53
N GLN A 363 69.63 16.51 -38.78
CA GLN A 363 71.01 16.75 -39.18
C GLN A 363 71.12 18.13 -39.81
N LEU A 364 71.98 18.97 -39.22
CA LEU A 364 72.20 20.35 -39.63
C LEU A 364 73.63 20.50 -40.13
N SER A 365 73.79 20.81 -41.41
CA SER A 365 75.11 21.00 -42.02
C SER A 365 75.44 22.49 -42.14
N PHE A 366 76.64 22.85 -41.68
CA PHE A 366 77.18 24.18 -41.68
C PHE A 366 78.39 24.26 -42.60
N GLN A 367 78.48 25.35 -43.35
CA GLN A 367 79.62 25.69 -44.20
C GLN A 367 79.88 27.19 -44.03
N ASN A 368 81.14 27.58 -43.84
CA ASN A 368 81.52 28.95 -43.47
C ASN A 368 80.74 29.46 -42.25
N PHE A 369 80.51 28.60 -41.27
CA PHE A 369 79.74 28.89 -40.03
C PHE A 369 78.26 29.25 -40.23
N LEU A 370 77.71 29.05 -41.43
CA LEU A 370 76.30 29.28 -41.75
C LEU A 370 75.59 27.96 -42.05
N LEU A 371 74.38 27.79 -41.51
CA LEU A 371 73.52 26.64 -41.73
C LEU A 371 73.12 26.60 -43.20
N PHE A 372 73.64 25.68 -43.98
CA PHE A 372 73.34 25.61 -45.42
C PHE A 372 72.38 24.45 -45.76
N LYS A 373 72.26 23.45 -44.88
CA LYS A 373 71.42 22.27 -45.13
C LYS A 373 70.76 21.75 -43.86
N ILE A 374 69.50 21.34 -43.98
CA ILE A 374 68.67 20.77 -42.93
C ILE A 374 68.11 19.45 -43.47
N GLU A 375 68.42 18.33 -42.82
CA GLU A 375 67.91 17.00 -43.18
C GLU A 375 67.26 16.33 -41.96
N GLU A 376 66.07 15.75 -42.16
CA GLU A 376 65.34 15.02 -41.12
C GLU A 376 65.26 13.55 -41.57
N LEU A 377 65.82 12.64 -40.77
CA LEU A 377 65.95 11.20 -41.04
C LEU A 377 65.12 10.37 -40.07
#